data_AF-A0A3D2STE1-F1
#
_entry.id   AF-A0A3D2STE1-F1
#
_cell.length_a   1.000
_cell.length_b   1.000
_cell.length_c   1.000
_cell.angle_alpha   90.00
_cell.angle_beta   90.00
_cell.angle_gamma   90.00
#
_symmetry.space_group_name_H-M   'P 1'
#
loop_
_entity.id
_entity.type
_entity.pdbx_description
1 polymer ?
#
loop_
_entity_poly.entity_id
_entity_poly.type
_entity_poly.pdbx_seq_one_letter_code
_entity_poly.pdbx_strand_id
1 'polypeptide(L)'
;MATATKLVQSLLSTSIGNNRNSSEDDVRTTRKKLKTLNYEAGNEDFGYIDKPLNEAIRKFQQDHSLKSDGIITPHGETEQMITGRLAQKSASDSSSSKEPSA
;
A
#
# COMPACT_ATOMS: atom_id res chain seq x y z
N MET A 1 13.28 -13.44 -3.57
CA MET A 1 12.12 -13.79 -2.74
C MET A 1 12.13 -13.18 -1.32
N ALA A 2 13.23 -12.59 -0.79
CA ALA A 2 13.28 -12.12 0.61
C ALA A 2 12.83 -10.66 0.87
N THR A 3 12.70 -9.81 -0.16
CA THR A 3 12.41 -8.37 0.03
C THR A 3 10.92 -8.05 0.13
N ALA A 4 10.06 -8.80 -0.57
CA ALA A 4 8.61 -8.58 -0.56
C ALA A 4 7.97 -8.88 0.80
N THR A 5 8.41 -9.94 1.48
CA THR A 5 7.88 -10.34 2.80
C THR A 5 8.13 -9.27 3.87
N LYS A 6 9.27 -8.56 3.79
CA LYS A 6 9.60 -7.48 4.73
C LYS A 6 8.60 -6.31 4.63
N LEU A 7 8.10 -6.01 3.44
CA LEU A 7 7.08 -4.97 3.25
C LEU A 7 5.73 -5.39 3.85
N VAL A 8 5.34 -6.66 3.74
CA VAL A 8 4.09 -7.19 4.31
C VAL A 8 4.13 -7.18 5.84
N GLN A 9 5.26 -7.51 6.45
CA GLN A 9 5.39 -7.53 7.92
C GLN A 9 5.65 -6.14 8.52
N SER A 10 6.10 -5.18 7.71
CA SER A 10 6.37 -3.81 8.18
C SER A 10 5.06 -3.10 8.49
N LEU A 11 4.75 -3.01 9.77
CA LEU A 11 3.66 -2.22 10.30
C LEU A 11 4.10 -0.75 10.38
N LEU A 12 3.19 0.14 10.05
CA LEU A 12 3.39 1.57 10.16
C LEU A 12 3.56 1.93 11.63
N SER A 13 4.54 2.77 11.93
CA SER A 13 4.75 3.27 13.29
C SER A 13 3.95 4.55 13.55
N THR A 14 3.64 5.28 12.47
CA THR A 14 2.95 6.57 12.49
C THR A 14 1.79 6.62 11.50
N SER A 15 0.84 7.52 11.76
CA SER A 15 -0.28 7.75 10.83
C SER A 15 0.15 8.66 9.68
N ILE A 16 -0.06 8.21 8.45
CA ILE A 16 0.23 8.97 7.23
C ILE A 16 -1.03 9.71 6.80
N GLY A 17 -1.00 11.03 6.69
CA GLY A 17 -2.08 11.84 6.12
C GLY A 17 -2.48 13.03 6.99
N ASN A 18 -3.20 13.99 6.40
CA ASN A 18 -3.80 15.15 7.10
C ASN A 18 -2.82 15.97 7.97
N ASN A 19 -1.65 16.31 7.43
CA ASN A 19 -0.61 17.10 8.13
C ASN A 19 -0.14 16.48 9.46
N ARG A 20 -0.19 15.14 9.57
CA ARG A 20 0.29 14.40 10.74
C ARG A 20 1.79 14.14 10.60
N ASN A 21 2.47 14.11 11.76
CA ASN A 21 3.82 13.56 11.92
C ASN A 21 3.84 12.13 11.34
N SER A 22 4.33 12.03 10.10
CA SER A 22 4.49 10.77 9.38
C SER A 22 5.98 10.53 9.25
N SER A 23 6.44 9.36 9.65
CA SER A 23 7.85 8.99 9.51
C SER A 23 8.19 8.79 8.03
N GLU A 24 9.37 9.23 7.62
CA GLU A 24 9.84 9.12 6.24
C GLU A 24 9.84 7.66 5.78
N ASP A 25 10.27 6.75 6.65
CA ASP A 25 10.29 5.30 6.39
C ASP A 25 8.89 4.71 6.18
N ASP A 26 7.90 5.16 6.95
CA ASP A 26 6.51 4.73 6.83
C ASP A 26 5.92 5.19 5.49
N VAL A 27 6.22 6.43 5.10
CA VAL A 27 5.79 7.00 3.82
C VAL A 27 6.41 6.24 2.64
N ARG A 28 7.73 6.02 2.67
CA ARG A 28 8.45 5.24 1.65
C ARG A 28 7.91 3.82 1.55
N THR A 29 7.67 3.18 2.69
CA THR A 29 7.10 1.83 2.75
C THR A 29 5.71 1.78 2.12
N THR A 30 4.85 2.74 2.44
CA THR A 30 3.50 2.86 1.87
C THR A 30 3.54 3.05 0.37
N ARG A 31 4.42 3.92 -0.14
CA ARG A 31 4.60 4.13 -1.58
C ARG A 31 4.99 2.83 -2.28
N LYS A 32 5.98 2.11 -1.75
CA LYS A 32 6.41 0.81 -2.30
C LYS A 32 5.26 -0.19 -2.31
N LYS A 33 4.48 -0.23 -1.23
CA LYS A 33 3.30 -1.08 -1.13
C LYS A 33 2.27 -0.74 -2.21
N LEU A 34 1.85 0.52 -2.32
CA LEU A 34 0.89 1.01 -3.32
C LEU A 34 1.37 0.75 -4.75
N LYS A 35 2.64 1.04 -5.04
CA LYS A 35 3.26 0.78 -6.36
C LYS A 35 3.23 -0.71 -6.72
N THR A 36 3.47 -1.60 -5.74
CA THR A 36 3.37 -3.06 -5.94
C THR A 36 1.94 -3.49 -6.28
N LEU A 37 0.96 -2.77 -5.73
CA LEU A 37 -0.47 -2.94 -6.00
C LEU A 37 -0.94 -2.22 -7.27
N ASN A 38 -0.01 -1.67 -8.07
CA ASN A 38 -0.27 -0.97 -9.32
C ASN A 38 -0.92 0.43 -9.14
N TYR A 39 -0.72 1.06 -7.98
CA TYR A 39 -1.14 2.44 -7.70
C TYR A 39 0.03 3.41 -7.82
N GLU A 40 -0.16 4.48 -8.59
CA GLU A 40 0.86 5.51 -8.80
C GLU A 40 0.93 6.48 -7.62
N ALA A 41 1.76 6.15 -6.63
CA ALA A 41 2.03 7.01 -5.48
C ALA A 41 3.18 8.01 -5.72
N GLY A 42 3.67 8.16 -6.96
CA GLY A 42 4.86 8.95 -7.28
C GLY A 42 6.17 8.25 -6.93
N ASN A 43 7.22 9.02 -6.61
CA ASN A 43 8.54 8.46 -6.32
C ASN A 43 8.58 7.77 -4.96
N GLU A 44 9.10 6.55 -4.88
CA GLU A 44 9.11 5.72 -3.66
C GLU A 44 10.14 6.16 -2.62
N ASP A 45 11.14 6.95 -3.01
CA ASP A 45 12.15 7.53 -2.13
C ASP A 45 11.67 8.77 -1.37
N PHE A 46 10.51 9.33 -1.75
CA PHE A 46 9.94 10.49 -1.08
C PHE A 46 9.41 10.09 0.30
N GLY A 47 10.03 10.65 1.34
CA GLY A 47 9.63 10.49 2.75
C GLY A 47 8.51 11.43 3.20
N TYR A 48 7.84 12.13 2.28
CA TYR A 48 6.83 13.13 2.59
C TYR A 48 5.51 12.83 1.87
N ILE A 49 4.43 13.41 2.38
CA ILE A 49 3.10 13.27 1.78
C ILE A 49 2.92 14.36 0.75
N ASP A 50 2.76 13.96 -0.51
CA ASP A 50 2.44 14.85 -1.61
C ASP A 50 1.08 14.50 -2.22
N LYS A 51 0.68 15.34 -3.18
CA LYS A 51 -0.59 15.19 -3.89
C LYS A 51 -0.74 13.81 -4.55
N PRO A 52 0.23 13.28 -5.34
CA PRO A 52 0.07 11.97 -5.96
C PRO A 52 0.01 10.83 -4.93
N LEU A 53 0.77 10.89 -3.83
CA LEU A 53 0.61 9.92 -2.75
C LEU A 53 -0.80 9.96 -2.16
N ASN A 54 -1.33 11.15 -1.84
CA ASN A 54 -2.67 11.27 -1.28
C ASN A 54 -3.75 10.77 -2.26
N GLU A 55 -3.62 11.07 -3.55
CA GLU A 55 -4.52 10.56 -4.59
C GLU A 55 -4.44 9.04 -4.72
N ALA A 56 -3.23 8.45 -4.64
CA ALA A 56 -3.05 7.00 -4.67
C ALA A 56 -3.70 6.32 -3.46
N ILE A 57 -3.53 6.87 -2.25
CA ILE A 57 -4.17 6.36 -1.03
C ILE A 57 -5.69 6.42 -1.16
N ARG A 58 -6.23 7.56 -1.62
CA ARG A 58 -7.66 7.75 -1.81
C ARG A 58 -8.24 6.78 -2.83
N LYS A 59 -7.58 6.62 -3.99
CA LYS A 59 -7.98 5.63 -5.01
C LYS A 59 -7.97 4.22 -4.45
N PHE A 60 -6.90 3.83 -3.76
CA PHE A 60 -6.84 2.53 -3.11
C PHE A 60 -8.00 2.33 -2.13
N GLN A 61 -8.27 3.32 -1.28
CA GLN A 61 -9.37 3.27 -0.34
C GLN A 61 -10.73 3.16 -1.06
N GLN A 62 -10.96 3.95 -2.12
CA GLN A 62 -12.19 3.91 -2.91
C GLN A 62 -12.41 2.55 -3.59
N ASP A 63 -11.37 2.03 -4.25
CA ASP A 63 -11.41 0.72 -4.93
C ASP A 63 -11.73 -0.41 -3.95
N HIS A 64 -11.27 -0.28 -2.71
CA HIS A 64 -11.47 -1.25 -1.65
C HIS A 64 -12.69 -0.96 -0.77
N SER A 65 -13.56 -0.01 -1.15
CA SER A 65 -14.74 0.39 -0.36
C SER A 65 -14.41 0.79 1.09
N LEU A 66 -13.20 1.29 1.30
CA LEU A 66 -12.73 1.85 2.57
C LEU A 66 -13.04 3.34 2.63
N LYS A 67 -12.81 3.92 3.81
CA LYS A 67 -12.94 5.36 4.00
C LYS A 67 -11.86 6.11 3.20
N SER A 68 -12.27 6.80 2.15
CA SER A 68 -11.39 7.54 1.21
C SER A 68 -10.90 8.89 1.75
N ASP A 69 -10.61 8.95 3.05
CA ASP A 69 -10.11 10.15 3.71
C ASP A 69 -8.67 10.51 3.31
N GLY A 70 -7.94 9.57 2.70
CA GLY A 70 -6.53 9.74 2.33
C GLY A 70 -5.59 9.66 3.54
N ILE A 71 -6.04 9.04 4.63
CA ILE A 71 -5.31 8.84 5.87
C ILE A 71 -5.08 7.34 6.05
N ILE A 72 -3.84 6.96 6.30
CA ILE A 72 -3.48 5.60 6.71
C ILE A 72 -3.09 5.66 8.17
N THR A 73 -3.85 4.98 9.01
CA THR A 73 -3.51 4.79 10.42
C THR A 73 -2.74 3.48 10.61
N PRO A 74 -1.76 3.45 11.52
CA PRO A 74 -1.09 2.22 11.89
C PRO A 74 -2.09 1.30 12.59
N HIS A 75 -2.06 0.02 12.26
CA HIS A 75 -3.07 -0.99 12.62
C HIS A 75 -4.49 -0.65 12.13
N GLY A 76 -4.61 0.27 11.18
CA GLY A 76 -5.88 0.65 10.57
C GLY A 76 -6.31 -0.32 9.47
N GLU A 77 -7.58 -0.21 9.09
CA GLU A 77 -8.19 -1.04 8.05
C GLU A 77 -7.49 -0.85 6.69
N THR A 78 -7.09 0.38 6.36
CA THR A 78 -6.36 0.67 5.11
C THR A 78 -5.00 -0.01 5.05
N GLU A 79 -4.22 0.04 6.14
CA GLU A 79 -2.93 -0.64 6.19
C GLU A 79 -3.08 -2.16 6.05
N GLN A 80 -4.01 -2.74 6.81
CA GLN A 80 -4.27 -4.18 6.78
C GLN A 80 -4.70 -4.63 5.38
N MET A 81 -5.53 -3.85 4.70
CA MET A 81 -5.95 -4.13 3.33
C MET A 81 -4.80 -4.03 2.33
N ILE A 82 -3.94 -3.01 2.43
CA ILE A 82 -2.75 -2.89 1.58
C ILE A 82 -1.86 -4.13 1.76
N THR A 83 -1.50 -4.45 3.00
CA THR A 83 -0.65 -5.58 3.35
C THR A 83 -1.28 -6.91 2.92
N GLY A 84 -2.58 -7.10 3.15
CA GLY A 84 -3.33 -8.27 2.74
C GLY A 84 -3.37 -8.44 1.22
N ARG A 85 -3.60 -7.36 0.47
CA ARG A 85 -3.59 -7.38 -1.00
C ARG A 85 -2.19 -7.62 -1.56
N LEU A 86 -1.15 -7.11 -0.91
CA LEU A 86 0.24 -7.43 -1.28
C LEU A 86 0.50 -8.93 -1.11
N ALA A 87 0.12 -9.49 0.03
CA ALA A 87 0.25 -10.93 0.29
C ALA A 87 -0.55 -11.76 -0.73
N GLN A 88 -1.79 -11.34 -1.04
CA GLN A 88 -2.61 -12.00 -2.05
C GLN A 88 -2.02 -11.88 -3.45
N LYS A 89 -1.46 -10.72 -3.83
CA LYS A 89 -0.80 -10.51 -5.13
C LYS A 89 0.45 -11.37 -5.26
N SER A 90 1.27 -11.46 -4.21
CA SER A 90 2.40 -12.40 -4.17
C SER A 90 1.98 -13.87 -4.27
N ALA A 91 0.80 -14.24 -3.75
CA ALA A 91 0.27 -15.61 -3.86
C ALA A 91 -0.38 -15.89 -5.23
N SER A 92 -1.00 -14.89 -5.86
CA SER A 92 -1.67 -15.03 -7.16
C SER A 92 -0.72 -14.95 -8.35
N ASP A 93 0.42 -14.27 -8.23
CA ASP A 93 1.52 -14.33 -9.21
C ASP A 93 2.11 -15.76 -9.33
N SER A 94 1.96 -16.59 -8.29
CA SER A 94 2.30 -18.02 -8.30
C SER A 94 1.15 -18.97 -8.71
N SER A 95 -0.01 -18.48 -9.14
CA SER A 95 -1.14 -19.34 -9.56
C SER A 95 -1.83 -18.93 -10.87
N SER A 96 -1.33 -17.93 -11.59
CA SER A 96 -1.80 -17.65 -12.96
C SER A 96 -1.12 -18.53 -14.01
N SER A 97 -1.19 -19.84 -13.83
CA SER A 97 -1.04 -20.82 -14.91
C SER A 97 -2.00 -21.99 -14.69
N LYS A 98 -3.30 -21.70 -14.65
CA LYS A 98 -4.31 -22.72 -14.95
C LYS A 98 -5.57 -22.07 -15.53
N GLU A 99 -5.49 -21.70 -16.80
CA GLU A 99 -6.68 -21.77 -17.65
C GLU A 99 -6.65 -23.10 -18.41
N PRO A 100 -7.60 -24.01 -18.16
CA PRO A 100 -8.02 -25.02 -19.11
C PRO A 100 -8.96 -24.34 -20.11
N SER A 101 -8.48 -24.05 -21.33
CA SER A 101 -9.40 -23.76 -22.44
C SER A 101 -9.79 -25.08 -23.11
N ALA A 102 -11.11 -25.23 -23.23
CA ALA A 102 -11.87 -26.37 -23.71
C ALA A 102 -11.63 -26.75 -25.17
#